data_AF-A0A7S0WLY6-F1
#
_entry.id   AF-A0A7S0WLY6-F1
#
_cell.length_a   1.000
_cell.length_b   1.000
_cell.length_c   1.000
_cell.angle_alpha   90.00
_cell.angle_beta   90.00
_cell.angle_gamma   90.00
#
_symmetry.space_group_name_H-M   'P 1'
#
loop_
_entity.id
_entity.type
_entity.pdbx_description
1 polymer ?
#
loop_
_entity_poly.entity_id
_entity_poly.type
_entity_poly.pdbx_seq_one_letter_code
_entity_poly.pdbx_strand_id
1 'polypeptide(L)'
;TSLELHYRSQRPGLGSWVEGIVQGLAADYLRLDVSMTLVAGREAGTADHEIWRVTYPSQTAVMEARAKDAKAAEGAIYSMDASTFYRLHPFHLLLDSECRVLQAGRGGGRAAP
;
A
#
# COMPACT_ATOMS: atom_id res chain seq x y z
N THR A 1 14.12 -7.63 -7.27
CA THR A 1 13.33 -6.86 -6.28
C THR A 1 11.87 -7.20 -6.46
N SER A 2 11.03 -7.15 -5.42
CA SER A 2 9.63 -7.55 -5.54
C SER A 2 8.67 -6.74 -4.68
N LEU A 3 7.39 -6.76 -5.07
CA LEU A 3 6.24 -6.24 -4.34
C LEU A 3 5.18 -7.33 -4.20
N GLU A 4 4.30 -7.19 -3.21
CA GLU A 4 3.10 -8.02 -3.07
C GLU A 4 1.87 -7.23 -3.51
N LEU A 5 1.17 -7.74 -4.52
CA LEU A 5 -0.09 -7.19 -5.00
C LEU A 5 -1.24 -8.00 -4.40
N HIS A 6 -2.01 -7.34 -3.54
CA HIS A 6 -3.19 -7.89 -2.90
C HIS A 6 -4.43 -7.60 -3.74
N TYR A 7 -4.86 -8.56 -4.56
CA TYR A 7 -6.01 -8.42 -5.44
C TYR A 7 -7.28 -9.02 -4.82
N ARG A 8 -8.24 -8.15 -4.48
CA ARG A 8 -9.56 -8.53 -3.95
C ARG A 8 -10.63 -8.36 -5.03
N SER A 9 -11.31 -9.45 -5.37
CA SER A 9 -12.48 -9.45 -6.26
C SER A 9 -13.55 -10.41 -5.77
N GLN A 10 -14.81 -10.07 -6.05
CA GLN A 10 -15.95 -10.98 -5.87
C GLN A 10 -16.12 -11.90 -7.08
N ARG A 11 -15.57 -11.53 -8.24
CA ARG A 11 -15.67 -12.30 -9.48
C ARG A 11 -14.50 -13.29 -9.56
N PRO A 12 -14.75 -14.61 -9.58
CA PRO A 12 -13.70 -15.61 -9.73
C PRO A 12 -13.12 -15.60 -11.15
N GLY A 13 -11.90 -16.15 -11.32
CA GLY A 13 -11.27 -16.37 -12.62
C GLY A 13 -10.67 -15.13 -13.30
N LEU A 14 -10.58 -13.99 -12.62
CA LEU A 14 -9.99 -12.76 -13.17
C LEU A 14 -8.49 -12.61 -12.87
N GLY A 15 -7.86 -13.55 -12.14
CA GLY A 15 -6.45 -13.45 -11.76
C GLY A 15 -5.50 -13.33 -12.96
N SER A 16 -5.74 -14.10 -14.03
CA SER A 16 -4.93 -14.03 -15.26
C SER A 16 -5.04 -12.69 -15.99
N TRP A 17 -6.15 -11.96 -15.82
CA TRP A 17 -6.30 -10.62 -16.37
C TRP A 17 -5.43 -9.63 -15.62
N VAL A 18 -5.38 -9.74 -14.28
CA VAL A 18 -4.53 -8.91 -13.44
C VAL A 18 -3.07 -9.07 -13.84
N GLU A 19 -2.63 -10.31 -14.04
CA GLU A 19 -1.28 -10.60 -14.51
C GLU A 19 -0.98 -9.91 -15.85
N GLY A 20 -1.82 -10.12 -16.87
CA GLY A 20 -1.62 -9.52 -18.18
C GLY A 20 -1.66 -7.99 -18.18
N ILE A 21 -2.56 -7.39 -17.40
CA ILE A 21 -2.68 -5.92 -17.29
C ILE A 21 -1.41 -5.34 -16.65
N VAL A 22 -0.94 -5.93 -15.54
CA VAL A 22 0.26 -5.43 -14.85
C VAL A 22 1.49 -5.57 -15.73
N GLN A 23 1.67 -6.71 -16.40
CA GLN A 23 2.78 -6.93 -17.32
C GLN A 23 2.74 -5.97 -18.50
N GLY A 24 1.57 -5.78 -19.13
CA GLY A 24 1.40 -4.85 -20.24
C GLY A 24 1.68 -3.41 -19.85
N LEU A 25 1.10 -2.93 -18.74
CA LEU A 25 1.35 -1.56 -18.27
C LEU A 25 2.81 -1.32 -17.90
N ALA A 26 3.46 -2.30 -17.27
CA ALA A 26 4.87 -2.20 -16.91
C ALA A 26 5.77 -2.11 -18.16
N ALA A 27 5.49 -2.92 -19.18
CA ALA A 27 6.22 -2.88 -20.44
C ALA A 27 6.01 -1.55 -21.18
N ASP A 28 4.76 -1.11 -21.32
CA ASP A 28 4.40 0.05 -22.15
C ASP A 28 4.81 1.39 -21.52
N TYR A 29 4.58 1.55 -20.21
CA TYR A 29 4.75 2.85 -19.55
C TYR A 29 6.05 2.96 -18.75
N LEU A 30 6.50 1.86 -18.15
CA LEU A 30 7.69 1.87 -17.30
C LEU A 30 8.91 1.26 -17.98
N ARG A 31 8.73 0.60 -19.13
CA ARG A 31 9.76 -0.17 -19.83
C ARG A 31 10.44 -1.19 -18.91
N LEU A 32 9.64 -1.82 -18.07
CA LEU A 32 10.09 -2.87 -17.15
C LEU A 32 9.51 -4.20 -17.60
N ASP A 33 10.39 -5.19 -17.65
CA ASP A 33 9.97 -6.58 -17.71
C ASP A 33 9.58 -7.04 -16.30
N VAL A 34 8.37 -7.54 -16.13
CA VAL A 34 7.82 -7.89 -14.83
C VAL A 34 7.28 -9.30 -14.89
N SER A 35 7.69 -10.13 -13.94
CA SER A 35 7.13 -11.47 -13.77
C SER A 35 6.20 -11.50 -12.56
N MET A 36 5.11 -12.25 -12.65
CA MET A 36 4.16 -12.41 -11.56
C MET A 36 4.04 -13.88 -11.16
N THR A 37 3.84 -14.13 -9.86
CA THR A 37 3.61 -15.48 -9.34
C THR A 37 2.61 -15.42 -8.22
N LEU A 38 1.57 -16.26 -8.29
CA LEU A 38 0.58 -16.36 -7.23
C LEU A 38 1.21 -17.02 -5.98
N VAL A 39 1.17 -16.34 -4.84
CA VAL A 39 1.76 -16.78 -3.58
C VAL A 39 0.70 -17.40 -2.67
N ALA A 40 -0.45 -16.74 -2.58
CA ALA A 40 -1.59 -17.20 -1.80
C ALA A 40 -2.87 -16.82 -2.53
N GLY A 41 -3.94 -17.57 -2.30
CA GLY A 41 -5.18 -17.37 -3.03
C GLY A 41 -6.37 -18.02 -2.36
N ARG A 42 -7.55 -17.53 -2.73
CA ARG A 42 -8.83 -18.02 -2.21
C ARG A 42 -9.07 -19.48 -2.59
N GLU A 43 -8.73 -19.88 -3.81
CA GLU A 43 -8.93 -21.26 -4.29
C GLU A 43 -8.08 -22.28 -3.53
N ALA A 44 -6.87 -21.89 -3.11
CA ALA A 44 -6.00 -22.71 -2.28
C ALA A 44 -6.36 -22.66 -0.78
N GLY A 45 -7.31 -21.82 -0.37
CA GLY A 45 -7.70 -21.61 1.02
C GLY A 45 -6.63 -20.95 1.90
N THR A 46 -5.57 -20.41 1.31
CA THR A 46 -4.43 -19.82 2.04
C THR A 46 -4.61 -18.34 2.37
N ALA A 47 -5.55 -17.66 1.70
CA ALA A 47 -5.90 -16.26 1.95
C ALA A 47 -7.36 -15.99 1.52
N ASP A 48 -7.94 -14.89 2.02
CA ASP A 48 -9.28 -14.42 1.62
C ASP A 48 -9.31 -13.79 0.22
N HIS A 49 -8.15 -13.57 -0.38
CA HIS A 49 -7.95 -12.96 -1.70
C HIS A 49 -6.65 -13.44 -2.36
N GLU A 50 -6.41 -13.04 -3.61
CA GLU A 50 -5.20 -13.41 -4.32
C GLU A 50 -4.04 -12.48 -3.96
N ILE A 51 -2.89 -13.07 -3.64
CA ILE A 51 -1.65 -12.36 -3.34
C ILE A 51 -0.64 -12.75 -4.40
N TRP A 52 -0.28 -11.78 -5.24
CA TRP A 52 0.67 -11.95 -6.32
C TRP A 52 2.01 -11.35 -5.94
N ARG A 53 3.09 -12.12 -6.08
CA ARG A 53 4.45 -11.58 -6.03
C ARG A 53 4.80 -11.02 -7.39
N VAL A 54 5.03 -9.71 -7.43
CA VAL A 54 5.44 -8.97 -8.61
C VAL A 54 6.95 -8.78 -8.55
N THR A 55 7.70 -9.47 -9.41
CA THR A 55 9.17 -9.40 -9.45
C THR A 55 9.60 -8.60 -10.66
N TYR A 56 10.52 -7.67 -10.46
CA TYR A 56 11.02 -6.76 -11.47
C TYR A 56 12.55 -6.58 -11.35
N PRO A 57 13.21 -6.14 -12.45
CA PRO A 57 14.64 -5.85 -12.48
C PRO A 57 15.06 -4.94 -11.33
N SER A 58 16.23 -5.23 -10.76
CA SER A 58 16.79 -4.35 -9.74
C SER A 58 17.10 -2.98 -10.34
N GLN A 59 16.60 -1.93 -9.71
CA GLN A 59 16.90 -0.56 -10.07
C GLN A 59 17.80 0.04 -9.00
N THR A 60 19.12 -0.08 -9.20
CA THR A 60 20.15 0.39 -8.25
C THR A 60 19.97 1.85 -7.87
N ALA A 61 19.68 2.73 -8.84
CA ALA A 61 19.43 4.14 -8.58
C ALA A 61 18.25 4.38 -7.62
N VAL A 62 17.15 3.63 -7.75
CA VAL A 62 15.99 3.73 -6.85
C VAL A 62 16.31 3.15 -5.47
N MET A 63 17.06 2.06 -5.41
CA MET A 63 17.47 1.46 -4.14
C MET A 63 18.44 2.36 -3.36
N GLU A 64 19.39 2.99 -4.05
CA GLU A 64 20.33 3.95 -3.48
C GLU A 64 19.62 5.23 -3.03
N ALA A 65 18.69 5.76 -3.85
CA ALA A 65 17.83 6.87 -3.47
C ALA A 65 17.00 6.52 -2.22
N ARG A 66 16.35 5.35 -2.18
CA ARG A 66 15.60 4.88 -1.01
C ARG A 66 16.48 4.76 0.23
N ALA A 67 17.69 4.23 0.11
CA ALA A 67 18.60 4.10 1.25
C ALA A 67 19.06 5.47 1.78
N LYS A 68 19.33 6.41 0.87
CA LYS A 68 19.65 7.80 1.20
C LYS A 68 18.46 8.51 1.88
N ASP A 69 17.27 8.35 1.32
CA ASP A 69 16.03 8.97 1.81
C ASP A 69 15.56 8.35 3.13
N ALA A 70 15.74 7.04 3.33
CA ALA A 70 15.43 6.37 4.58
C ALA A 70 16.27 6.95 5.73
N LYS A 71 17.57 7.16 5.52
CA LYS A 71 18.45 7.80 6.51
C LYS A 71 18.06 9.26 6.77
N ALA A 72 17.63 9.98 5.74
CA ALA A 72 17.14 11.35 5.89
C ALA A 72 15.79 11.40 6.62
N ALA A 73 14.90 10.43 6.38
CA ALA A 73 13.60 10.29 7.03
C ALA A 73 13.74 9.86 8.51
N GLU A 74 14.66 8.96 8.84
CA GLU A 74 14.99 8.60 10.23
C GLU A 74 15.52 9.81 11.02
N GLY A 75 16.23 10.73 10.36
CA GLY A 75 16.69 11.99 10.94
C GLY A 75 15.67 13.14 10.87
N ALA A 76 14.49 12.92 10.27
CA ALA A 76 13.48 13.96 10.13
C ALA A 76 12.73 14.16 11.45
N ILE A 77 13.20 15.11 12.25
CA ILE A 77 12.58 15.54 13.52
C ILE A 77 11.29 16.36 13.27
N TYR A 78 10.99 16.70 12.01
CA TYR A 78 9.85 17.54 11.65
C TYR A 78 8.56 16.71 11.52
N SER A 79 8.10 16.12 12.62
CA SER A 79 6.72 15.66 12.73
C SER A 79 5.83 16.86 13.09
N MET A 80 4.69 16.96 12.42
CA MET A 80 3.68 17.96 12.76
C MET A 80 3.16 17.66 14.17
N ASP A 81 3.11 18.66 15.04
CA ASP A 81 2.53 18.48 16.37
C ASP A 81 1.03 18.11 16.25
N ALA A 82 0.55 17.31 17.19
CA ALA A 82 -0.83 16.82 17.15
C ALA A 82 -1.84 17.98 17.07
N SER A 83 -1.64 19.08 17.81
CA SER A 83 -2.60 20.19 17.81
C SER A 83 -2.72 20.85 16.42
N THR A 84 -1.62 20.98 15.71
CA THR A 84 -1.59 21.46 14.32
C THR A 84 -2.23 20.46 13.37
N PHE A 85 -1.96 19.17 13.53
CA PHE A 85 -2.59 18.13 12.72
C PHE A 85 -4.12 18.14 12.85
N TYR A 86 -4.65 18.25 14.08
CA TYR A 86 -6.09 18.30 14.34
C TYR A 86 -6.77 19.54 13.74
N ARG A 87 -6.07 20.67 13.71
CA ARG A 87 -6.58 21.90 13.10
C ARG A 87 -6.65 21.79 11.58
N LEU A 88 -5.63 21.19 10.97
CA LEU A 88 -5.53 21.06 9.51
C LEU A 88 -6.41 19.95 8.95
N HIS A 89 -6.67 18.90 9.74
CA HIS A 89 -7.47 17.75 9.33
C HIS A 89 -8.73 17.67 10.20
N PRO A 90 -9.78 18.48 9.97
CA PRO A 90 -10.96 18.49 10.84
C PRO A 90 -11.79 17.20 10.76
N PHE A 91 -11.64 16.41 9.68
CA PHE A 91 -12.29 15.12 9.47
C PHE A 91 -11.23 14.02 9.36
N HIS A 92 -10.86 13.41 10.48
CA HIS A 92 -9.99 12.24 10.53
C HIS A 92 -10.40 11.32 11.69
N LEU A 93 -10.09 10.03 11.55
CA LEU A 93 -10.20 9.04 12.60
C LEU A 93 -8.90 8.23 12.61
N LEU A 94 -8.33 8.06 13.80
CA LEU A 94 -7.24 7.13 14.05
C LEU A 94 -7.80 6.01 14.90
N LEU A 95 -7.67 4.78 14.41
CA LEU A 95 -8.12 3.57 15.09
C LEU A 95 -6.92 2.71 15.47
N ASP A 96 -7.00 2.00 16.59
CA ASP A 96 -6.08 0.91 16.90
C ASP A 96 -6.48 -0.41 16.20
N SER A 97 -5.70 -1.47 16.42
CA SER A 97 -5.99 -2.81 15.88
C SER A 97 -7.26 -3.44 16.43
N GLU A 98 -7.81 -2.91 17.52
CA GLU A 98 -9.05 -3.35 18.16
C GLU A 98 -10.24 -2.46 17.74
N CYS A 99 -10.04 -1.64 16.70
CA CYS A 99 -11.01 -0.68 16.17
C CYS A 99 -11.46 0.38 17.19
N ARG A 100 -10.67 0.67 18.23
CA ARG A 100 -10.95 1.77 19.17
C ARG A 100 -10.46 3.09 18.59
N VAL A 101 -11.27 4.14 18.75
CA VAL A 101 -10.90 5.50 18.33
C VAL A 101 -9.83 6.04 19.28
N LEU A 102 -8.60 6.15 18.79
CA LEU A 102 -7.49 6.79 19.50
C LEU A 102 -7.52 8.32 19.32
N GLN A 103 -8.01 8.79 18.17
CA GLN A 103 -8.03 10.20 17.84
C GLN A 103 -9.13 10.49 16.80
N ALA A 104 -9.84 11.60 16.98
CA ALA A 104 -10.87 12.07 16.06
C ALA A 104 -10.78 13.58 15.85
N GLY A 105 -10.96 14.02 14.61
CA GLY A 105 -11.01 15.44 14.26
C GLY A 105 -12.23 16.14 14.87
N ARG A 106 -12.06 17.42 15.24
CA ARG A 106 -13.13 18.23 15.86
C ARG A 106 -14.35 18.44 14.96
N GLY A 107 -14.21 18.30 13.63
CA GLY A 107 -15.32 18.36 12.69
C GLY A 107 -16.22 17.12 12.75
N GLY A 108 -15.68 15.95 13.15
CA GLY A 108 -16.42 14.70 13.33
C GLY A 108 -16.90 14.46 14.77
N GLY A 109 -16.19 14.95 15.79
CA GLY A 109 -16.53 14.74 17.21
C GLY A 109 -17.81 15.42 17.71
N ARG A 110 -18.50 16.20 16.87
CA ARG A 110 -19.86 16.71 17.16
C ARG A 110 -20.98 15.80 16.61
N ALA A 111 -20.64 14.81 15.78
CA ALA A 111 -21.59 13.95 15.08
C ALA A 111 -21.57 12.48 15.54
N ALA A 112 -20.56 12.07 16.32
CA ALA A 112 -20.51 10.77 16.96
C ALA A 112 -20.22 10.99 18.46
N PRO A 113 -21.17 10.70 19.36
CA PRO A 113 -20.99 10.83 20.81
C PRO A 113 -19.94 9.88 21.39
#